data_AF-A0A2S9FJK3-F1
#
_entry.id   AF-A0A2S9FJK3-F1
#
_cell.length_a   1.000
_cell.length_b   1.000
_cell.length_c   1.000
_cell.angle_alpha   90.00
_cell.angle_beta   90.00
_cell.angle_gamma   90.00
#
_symmetry.space_group_name_H-M   'P 1'
#
loop_
_entity.id
_entity.type
_entity.pdbx_description
1 polymer ?
#
loop_
_entity_poly.entity_id
_entity_poly.type
_entity_poly.pdbx_seq_one_letter_code
_entity_poly.pdbx_strand_id
1 'polypeptide(L)'
;DAPRARHTSGITQPPVHAIAVQRILDHARTRGRSTRAVAEAFLDRRWSDLVRWHRWLAECRDQNEHGRVTLYHGWESGMDNSPRWDRPYRGVVPGDVPEYQREDNKINTDATQRPSDVEYDRYLWLLEEMKAARYDDELLSKGMSFAVEDVFVSAILSVACQVLAEIGEDHKRPHSDVRDLYSWADR
;
A
#
# COMPACT_ATOMS: atom_id res chain seq x y z
N ASP A 1 3.42 -15.98 0.42
CA ASP A 1 3.09 -16.73 -0.81
C ASP A 1 2.36 -15.87 -1.83
N ALA A 2 2.82 -15.90 -3.09
CA ALA A 2 2.17 -15.21 -4.19
C ALA A 2 0.82 -15.88 -4.59
N PRO A 3 -0.15 -15.11 -5.12
CA PRO A 3 -1.41 -15.67 -5.61
C PRO A 3 -1.20 -16.67 -6.75
N ARG A 4 -1.79 -17.87 -6.68
CA ARG A 4 -1.60 -18.93 -7.69
C ARG A 4 -2.23 -18.63 -9.06
N ALA A 5 -3.29 -17.81 -9.10
CA ALA A 5 -4.15 -17.66 -10.28
C ALA A 5 -4.10 -16.24 -10.88
N ARG A 6 -3.32 -15.32 -10.31
CA ARG A 6 -3.25 -13.91 -10.73
C ARG A 6 -1.81 -13.44 -10.63
N HIS A 7 -1.33 -12.77 -11.67
CA HIS A 7 -0.05 -12.08 -11.61
C HIS A 7 -0.26 -10.72 -10.95
N THR A 8 0.60 -10.39 -9.99
CA THR A 8 0.63 -9.11 -9.28
C THR A 8 2.07 -8.63 -9.16
N SER A 9 2.27 -7.36 -8.82
CA SER A 9 3.56 -6.94 -8.25
C SER A 9 3.78 -7.57 -6.87
N GLY A 10 4.96 -7.37 -6.31
CA GLY A 10 5.32 -7.78 -4.93
C GLY A 10 5.42 -6.62 -3.94
N ILE A 11 4.91 -5.43 -4.29
CA ILE A 11 4.94 -4.23 -3.45
C ILE A 11 3.54 -3.65 -3.22
N THR A 12 3.40 -2.80 -2.19
CA THR A 12 2.12 -2.19 -1.79
C THR A 12 1.88 -0.80 -2.40
N GLN A 13 0.73 -0.18 -2.09
CA GLN A 13 0.37 1.20 -2.38
C GLN A 13 -0.53 1.79 -1.27
N PRO A 14 -0.74 3.13 -1.23
CA PRO A 14 -1.45 3.78 -0.13
C PRO A 14 -2.89 3.25 0.10
N PRO A 15 -3.34 3.06 1.35
CA PRO A 15 -4.56 2.33 1.68
C PRO A 15 -5.87 3.14 1.54
N VAL A 16 -6.14 3.72 0.38
CA VAL A 16 -7.35 4.55 0.14
C VAL A 16 -8.67 3.75 0.02
N HIS A 17 -8.61 2.42 0.14
CA HIS A 17 -9.71 1.50 -0.15
C HIS A 17 -10.95 1.75 0.72
N ALA A 18 -10.78 1.99 2.03
CA ALA A 18 -11.90 2.24 2.95
C ALA A 18 -12.69 3.50 2.57
N ILE A 19 -12.01 4.54 2.09
CA ILE A 19 -12.64 5.77 1.60
C ILE A 19 -13.51 5.46 0.38
N ALA A 20 -13.02 4.64 -0.55
CA ALA A 20 -13.82 4.22 -1.71
C ALA A 20 -15.06 3.42 -1.27
N VAL A 21 -14.93 2.54 -0.28
CA VAL A 21 -16.06 1.78 0.29
C VAL A 21 -17.08 2.73 0.92
N GLN A 22 -16.65 3.74 1.69
CA GLN A 22 -17.53 4.76 2.25
C GLN A 22 -18.34 5.46 1.16
N ARG A 23 -17.68 5.91 0.09
CA ARG A 23 -18.36 6.56 -1.05
C ARG A 23 -19.38 5.64 -1.71
N ILE A 24 -19.05 4.36 -1.90
CA ILE A 24 -19.99 3.37 -2.45
C ILE A 24 -21.22 3.23 -1.54
N LEU A 25 -21.04 3.15 -0.23
CA LEU A 25 -22.13 3.04 0.75
C LEU A 25 -23.00 4.30 0.76
N ASP A 26 -22.40 5.49 0.76
CA ASP A 26 -23.11 6.78 0.69
C ASP A 26 -24.00 6.86 -0.55
N HIS A 27 -23.45 6.49 -1.72
CA HIS A 27 -24.23 6.45 -2.95
C HIS A 27 -25.32 5.38 -2.87
N ALA A 28 -25.04 4.19 -2.36
CA ALA A 28 -26.03 3.13 -2.23
C ALA A 28 -27.21 3.53 -1.32
N ARG A 29 -26.94 4.25 -0.21
CA ARG A 29 -27.95 4.72 0.75
C ARG A 29 -29.05 5.55 0.10
N THR A 30 -28.72 6.31 -0.95
CA THR A 30 -29.67 7.21 -1.65
C THR A 30 -30.34 6.58 -2.88
N ARG A 31 -30.01 5.33 -3.24
CA ARG A 31 -30.41 4.69 -4.52
C ARG A 31 -31.38 3.52 -4.35
N GLY A 32 -32.10 3.47 -3.24
CA GLY A 32 -33.17 2.50 -2.97
C GLY A 32 -32.69 1.19 -2.34
N ARG A 33 -33.63 0.29 -2.06
CA ARG A 33 -33.37 -0.96 -1.29
C ARG A 33 -32.45 -1.94 -2.03
N SER A 34 -32.65 -2.14 -3.33
CA SER A 34 -31.85 -3.10 -4.11
C SER A 34 -30.38 -2.69 -4.17
N THR A 35 -30.09 -1.41 -4.42
CA THR A 35 -28.71 -0.89 -4.47
C THR A 35 -28.01 -1.00 -3.12
N ARG A 36 -28.71 -0.71 -2.01
CA ARG A 36 -28.17 -0.91 -0.64
C ARG A 36 -27.77 -2.35 -0.39
N ALA A 37 -28.64 -3.31 -0.75
CA ALA A 37 -28.37 -4.73 -0.56
C ALA A 37 -27.11 -5.20 -1.31
N VAL A 38 -26.82 -4.64 -2.50
CA VAL A 38 -25.58 -4.95 -3.24
C VAL A 38 -24.34 -4.47 -2.49
N ALA A 39 -24.37 -3.27 -1.94
CA ALA A 39 -23.25 -2.71 -1.18
C ALA A 39 -23.03 -3.46 0.16
N GLU A 40 -24.12 -3.79 0.86
CA GLU A 40 -24.08 -4.59 2.08
C GLU A 40 -23.53 -6.01 1.81
N ALA A 41 -23.96 -6.66 0.73
CA ALA A 41 -23.43 -7.96 0.34
C ALA A 41 -21.94 -7.93 -0.05
N PHE A 42 -21.41 -6.79 -0.51
CA PHE A 42 -19.98 -6.60 -0.68
C PHE A 42 -19.26 -6.54 0.67
N LEU A 43 -19.78 -5.78 1.64
CA LEU A 43 -19.22 -5.74 2.99
C LEU A 43 -19.19 -7.12 3.63
N ASP A 44 -20.29 -7.88 3.56
CA ASP A 44 -20.33 -9.25 4.10
C ASP A 44 -19.27 -10.15 3.48
N ARG A 45 -19.01 -9.99 2.17
CA ARG A 45 -18.03 -10.80 1.44
C ARG A 45 -16.58 -10.36 1.68
N ARG A 46 -16.33 -9.08 1.92
CA ARG A 46 -14.97 -8.48 1.86
C ARG A 46 -14.50 -7.81 3.14
N TRP A 47 -15.33 -7.75 4.18
CA TRP A 47 -14.96 -7.14 5.45
C TRP A 47 -13.66 -7.71 6.02
N SER A 48 -13.55 -9.04 6.14
CA SER A 48 -12.34 -9.68 6.66
C SER A 48 -11.12 -9.46 5.78
N ASP A 49 -11.29 -9.30 4.47
CA ASP A 49 -10.19 -8.97 3.55
C ASP A 49 -9.67 -7.53 3.80
N LEU A 50 -10.59 -6.58 4.00
CA LEU A 50 -10.25 -5.19 4.33
C LEU A 50 -9.54 -5.10 5.68
N VAL A 51 -10.05 -5.78 6.71
CA VAL A 51 -9.39 -5.78 8.03
C VAL A 51 -8.00 -6.43 7.96
N ARG A 52 -7.84 -7.54 7.22
CA ARG A 52 -6.52 -8.17 7.01
C ARG A 52 -5.53 -7.25 6.30
N TRP A 53 -6.00 -6.44 5.36
CA TRP A 53 -5.18 -5.43 4.69
C TRP A 53 -4.65 -4.37 5.66
N HIS A 54 -5.53 -3.81 6.48
CA HIS A 54 -5.15 -2.81 7.50
C HIS A 54 -4.21 -3.42 8.54
N ARG A 55 -4.51 -4.64 9.00
CA ARG A 55 -3.68 -5.38 9.96
C ARG A 55 -2.26 -5.59 9.43
N TRP A 56 -2.11 -6.04 8.18
CA TRP A 56 -0.80 -6.24 7.58
C TRP A 56 0.01 -4.94 7.52
N LEU A 57 -0.61 -3.79 7.19
CA LEU A 57 0.09 -2.51 7.23
C LEU A 57 0.49 -2.12 8.67
N ALA A 58 -0.40 -2.29 9.63
CA ALA A 58 -0.15 -1.91 11.03
C ALA A 58 0.85 -2.83 11.75
N GLU A 59 0.94 -4.10 11.38
CA GLU A 59 1.81 -5.09 12.05
C GLU A 59 3.10 -5.35 11.27
N CYS A 60 3.03 -5.50 9.95
CA CYS A 60 4.19 -5.88 9.13
C CYS A 60 4.98 -4.67 8.61
N ARG A 61 4.35 -3.49 8.47
CA ARG A 61 5.02 -2.24 8.05
C ARG A 61 5.28 -1.25 9.19
N ASP A 62 4.84 -1.55 10.42
CA ASP A 62 5.13 -0.79 11.64
C ASP A 62 5.56 -1.74 12.79
N GLN A 63 6.58 -2.57 12.52
CA GLN A 63 7.04 -3.62 13.45
C GLN A 63 7.51 -3.11 14.82
N ASN A 64 7.93 -1.85 14.89
CA ASN A 64 8.40 -1.18 16.12
C ASN A 64 7.32 -0.31 16.77
N GLU A 65 6.09 -0.36 16.28
CA GLU A 65 4.95 0.30 16.91
C GLU A 65 5.06 1.83 16.98
N HIS A 66 5.69 2.42 15.96
CA HIS A 66 5.96 3.85 15.86
C HIS A 66 4.76 4.68 15.35
N GLY A 67 3.70 4.04 14.83
CA GLY A 67 2.59 4.73 14.16
C GLY A 67 2.93 5.20 12.75
N ARG A 68 3.97 4.62 12.12
CA ARG A 68 4.40 5.01 10.77
C ARG A 68 4.65 3.80 9.88
N VAL A 69 4.14 3.87 8.66
CA VAL A 69 4.26 2.83 7.65
C VAL A 69 5.64 2.90 6.99
N THR A 70 6.40 1.82 7.14
CA THR A 70 7.69 1.62 6.45
C THR A 70 7.47 1.16 5.01
N LEU A 71 8.12 1.86 4.08
CA LEU A 71 8.16 1.53 2.66
C LEU A 71 9.54 1.00 2.28
N TYR A 72 9.56 -0.04 1.47
CA TYR A 72 10.78 -0.65 0.94
C TYR A 72 11.05 -0.27 -0.52
N HIS A 73 10.15 0.50 -1.13
CA HIS A 73 10.30 1.04 -2.47
C HIS A 73 9.54 2.36 -2.62
N GLY A 74 10.10 3.37 -3.29
CA GLY A 74 9.43 4.68 -3.45
C GLY A 74 8.09 4.60 -4.20
N TRP A 75 7.93 3.66 -5.13
CA TRP A 75 6.64 3.32 -5.77
C TRP A 75 5.52 2.97 -4.79
N GLU A 76 5.83 2.47 -3.58
CA GLU A 76 4.82 2.18 -2.57
C GLU A 76 4.15 3.45 -2.02
N SER A 77 4.78 4.61 -2.21
CA SER A 77 4.17 5.90 -1.86
C SER A 77 3.21 6.42 -2.94
N GLY A 78 3.23 5.84 -4.14
CA GLY A 78 2.56 6.38 -5.33
C GLY A 78 3.17 7.69 -5.86
N MET A 79 4.40 8.04 -5.44
CA MET A 79 5.10 9.28 -5.82
C MET A 79 6.56 8.98 -6.18
N ASP A 80 6.73 8.22 -7.26
CA ASP A 80 7.95 7.51 -7.65
C ASP A 80 9.25 8.32 -7.49
N ASN A 81 9.32 9.50 -8.13
CA ASN A 81 10.48 10.39 -8.14
C ASN A 81 10.27 11.64 -7.27
N SER A 82 9.46 11.53 -6.20
CA SER A 82 9.31 12.63 -5.27
C SER A 82 10.67 13.00 -4.65
N PRO A 83 11.00 14.31 -4.51
CA PRO A 83 12.22 14.74 -3.83
C PRO A 83 12.38 14.21 -2.40
N ARG A 84 11.27 13.75 -1.80
CA ARG A 84 11.23 13.02 -0.51
C ARG A 84 12.21 11.84 -0.50
N TRP A 85 12.41 11.20 -1.65
CA TRP A 85 13.16 9.96 -1.81
C TRP A 85 14.59 10.16 -2.32
N ASP A 86 14.99 11.38 -2.71
CA ASP A 86 16.33 11.65 -3.24
C ASP A 86 17.44 11.19 -2.30
N ARG A 87 17.33 11.52 -1.00
CA ARG A 87 18.34 11.15 -0.01
C ARG A 87 18.35 9.64 0.26
N PRO A 88 17.21 8.98 0.53
CA PRO A 88 17.15 7.52 0.62
C PRO A 88 17.73 6.82 -0.63
N TYR A 89 17.35 7.23 -1.84
CA TYR A 89 17.85 6.63 -3.08
C TYR A 89 19.35 6.84 -3.29
N ARG A 90 19.96 7.92 -2.76
CA ARG A 90 21.43 8.06 -2.79
C ARG A 90 22.16 6.96 -2.00
N GLY A 91 21.50 6.33 -1.03
CA GLY A 91 22.03 5.18 -0.30
C GLY A 91 21.88 3.85 -1.06
N VAL A 92 21.04 3.81 -2.10
CA VAL A 92 20.84 2.64 -2.95
C VAL A 92 21.93 2.63 -4.02
N VAL A 93 22.83 1.67 -3.91
CA VAL A 93 23.91 1.41 -4.87
C VAL A 93 23.56 0.14 -5.64
N PRO A 94 23.05 0.24 -6.89
CA PRO A 94 22.71 -0.92 -7.68
C PRO A 94 23.92 -1.85 -7.90
N GLY A 95 23.71 -3.15 -7.68
CA GLY A 95 24.62 -4.19 -8.16
C GLY A 95 24.28 -4.60 -9.60
N ASP A 96 24.35 -5.89 -9.89
CA ASP A 96 24.01 -6.44 -11.21
C ASP A 96 22.49 -6.46 -11.41
N VAL A 97 21.95 -5.40 -12.00
CA VAL A 97 20.56 -5.36 -12.48
C VAL A 97 20.49 -6.09 -13.83
N PRO A 98 19.59 -7.08 -14.02
CA PRO A 98 19.40 -7.72 -15.32
C PRO A 98 19.09 -6.69 -16.41
N GLU A 99 19.59 -6.92 -17.62
CA GLU A 99 19.31 -6.04 -18.77
C GLU A 99 17.79 -5.91 -18.98
N TYR A 100 17.35 -4.66 -19.19
CA TYR A 100 15.94 -4.34 -19.38
C TYR A 100 15.79 -3.21 -20.38
N GLN A 101 14.60 -3.12 -20.98
CA GLN A 101 14.20 -1.98 -21.78
C GLN A 101 13.01 -1.29 -21.10
N ARG A 102 13.11 0.03 -20.94
CA ARG A 102 12.01 0.84 -20.47
C ARG A 102 10.91 0.94 -21.53
N GLU A 103 9.67 0.70 -21.12
CA GLU A 103 8.48 0.84 -21.97
C GLU A 103 7.78 2.19 -21.75
N ASP A 104 7.94 2.80 -20.58
CA ASP A 104 7.26 4.05 -20.21
C ASP A 104 7.70 5.23 -21.10
N ASN A 105 8.99 5.28 -21.46
CA ASN A 105 9.56 6.33 -22.30
C ASN A 105 9.31 6.13 -23.80
N LYS A 106 8.80 4.96 -24.22
CA LYS A 106 8.30 4.75 -25.59
C LYS A 106 6.91 5.35 -25.78
N ILE A 107 6.14 5.45 -24.69
CA ILE A 107 4.80 6.06 -24.68
C ILE A 107 4.91 7.57 -24.46
N ASN A 108 5.63 7.99 -23.43
CA ASN A 108 5.96 9.40 -23.21
C ASN A 108 7.43 9.64 -23.58
N THR A 109 7.66 10.14 -24.78
CA THR A 109 9.00 10.35 -25.34
C THR A 109 9.67 11.63 -24.84
N ASP A 110 8.96 12.50 -24.10
CA ASP A 110 9.56 13.68 -23.48
C ASP A 110 10.29 13.28 -22.19
N ALA A 111 11.62 13.25 -22.27
CA ALA A 111 12.49 12.86 -21.16
C ALA A 111 12.35 13.78 -19.93
N THR A 112 11.80 14.99 -20.05
CA THR A 112 11.57 15.90 -18.92
C THR A 112 10.36 15.53 -18.08
N GLN A 113 9.52 14.61 -18.56
CA GLN A 113 8.26 14.21 -17.92
C GLN A 113 8.35 12.85 -17.20
N ARG A 114 9.50 12.18 -17.23
CA ARG A 114 9.71 10.83 -16.68
C ARG A 114 10.97 10.78 -15.82
N PRO A 115 11.07 9.81 -14.90
CA PRO A 115 12.33 9.53 -14.21
C PRO A 115 13.44 9.17 -15.21
N SER A 116 14.67 9.49 -14.83
CA SER A 116 15.89 9.14 -15.56
C SER A 116 16.21 7.65 -15.51
N ASP A 117 17.11 7.18 -16.39
CA ASP A 117 17.57 5.79 -16.40
C ASP A 117 18.27 5.42 -15.08
N VAL A 118 19.06 6.33 -14.50
CA VAL A 118 19.75 6.14 -13.22
C VAL A 118 18.75 5.95 -12.06
N GLU A 119 17.61 6.62 -12.10
CA GLU A 119 16.53 6.38 -11.13
C GLU A 119 15.89 5.00 -11.35
N TYR A 120 15.66 4.60 -12.60
CA TYR A 120 15.12 3.28 -12.94
C TYR A 120 16.05 2.12 -12.52
N ASP A 121 17.36 2.28 -12.64
CA ASP A 121 18.33 1.28 -12.17
C ASP A 121 18.19 1.03 -10.67
N ARG A 122 17.98 2.09 -9.88
CA ARG A 122 17.70 1.96 -8.44
C ARG A 122 16.35 1.31 -8.17
N TYR A 123 15.31 1.66 -8.93
CA TYR A 123 14.00 1.04 -8.78
C TYR A 123 14.11 -0.48 -9.01
N LEU A 124 14.71 -0.89 -10.12
CA LEU A 124 14.85 -2.31 -10.45
C LEU A 124 15.82 -3.05 -9.54
N TRP A 125 16.86 -2.41 -9.03
CA TRP A 125 17.73 -3.00 -8.02
C TRP A 125 16.97 -3.39 -6.75
N LEU A 126 16.09 -2.53 -6.25
CA LEU A 126 15.26 -2.86 -5.08
C LEU A 126 14.33 -4.06 -5.35
N LEU A 127 13.88 -4.27 -6.60
CA LEU A 127 13.16 -5.49 -6.95
C LEU A 127 14.06 -6.74 -6.87
N GLU A 128 15.34 -6.65 -7.24
CA GLU A 128 16.29 -7.76 -7.08
C GLU A 128 16.50 -8.11 -5.60
N GLU A 129 16.66 -7.11 -4.73
CA GLU A 129 16.76 -7.31 -3.28
C GLU A 129 15.52 -8.03 -2.73
N MET A 130 14.31 -7.57 -3.11
CA MET A 130 13.06 -8.19 -2.71
C MET A 130 12.93 -9.63 -3.23
N LYS A 131 13.33 -9.89 -4.48
CA LYS A 131 13.32 -11.24 -5.06
C LYS A 131 14.28 -12.18 -4.35
N ALA A 132 15.47 -11.71 -3.97
CA ALA A 132 16.44 -12.50 -3.20
C ALA A 132 15.89 -12.88 -1.82
N ALA A 133 15.14 -11.97 -1.17
CA ALA A 133 14.40 -12.22 0.06
C ALA A 133 13.07 -12.99 -0.15
N ARG A 134 12.73 -13.36 -1.39
CA ARG A 134 11.46 -14.01 -1.77
C ARG A 134 10.22 -13.25 -1.30
N TYR A 135 10.30 -11.93 -1.18
CA TYR A 135 9.26 -11.05 -0.64
C TYR A 135 8.79 -11.45 0.77
N ASP A 136 9.69 -11.98 1.60
CA ASP A 136 9.42 -12.29 2.99
C ASP A 136 9.53 -11.03 3.87
N ASP A 137 8.43 -10.62 4.50
CA ASP A 137 8.36 -9.36 5.27
C ASP A 137 9.44 -9.25 6.37
N GLU A 138 9.78 -10.36 7.04
CA GLU A 138 10.81 -10.34 8.09
C GLU A 138 12.21 -10.13 7.49
N LEU A 139 12.49 -10.75 6.34
CA LEU A 139 13.77 -10.58 5.65
C LEU A 139 13.90 -9.18 5.05
N LEU A 140 12.83 -8.63 4.47
CA LEU A 140 12.82 -7.27 3.91
C LEU A 140 13.18 -6.23 4.97
N SER A 141 12.59 -6.33 6.17
CA SER A 141 12.85 -5.40 7.28
C SER A 141 14.33 -5.32 7.71
N LYS A 142 15.11 -6.37 7.43
CA LYS A 142 16.52 -6.50 7.85
C LYS A 142 17.51 -6.20 6.73
N GLY A 143 17.07 -6.26 5.47
CA GLY A 143 17.99 -6.40 4.32
C GLY A 143 17.82 -5.38 3.19
N MET A 144 16.73 -4.61 3.16
CA MET A 144 16.50 -3.66 2.07
C MET A 144 17.44 -2.45 2.14
N SER A 145 18.01 -2.04 1.00
CA SER A 145 18.83 -0.83 0.89
C SER A 145 18.01 0.46 0.94
N PHE A 146 16.68 0.35 0.81
CA PHE A 146 15.72 1.44 0.97
C PHE A 146 14.68 1.04 2.01
N ALA A 147 14.62 1.79 3.11
CA ALA A 147 13.60 1.64 4.15
C ALA A 147 13.27 3.02 4.72
N VAL A 148 12.03 3.49 4.51
CA VAL A 148 11.61 4.83 4.91
C VAL A 148 10.24 4.80 5.56
N GLU A 149 10.07 5.52 6.66
CA GLU A 149 8.76 5.76 7.25
C GLU A 149 8.05 6.89 6.48
N ASP A 150 6.96 6.55 5.78
CA ASP A 150 6.22 7.50 4.95
C ASP A 150 5.04 8.12 5.71
N VAL A 151 5.18 9.38 6.11
CA VAL A 151 4.13 10.11 6.84
C VAL A 151 2.84 10.32 6.05
N PHE A 152 2.90 10.44 4.73
CA PHE A 152 1.70 10.64 3.90
C PHE A 152 0.90 9.34 3.80
N VAL A 153 1.57 8.22 3.57
CA VAL A 153 0.93 6.89 3.59
C VAL A 153 0.38 6.56 4.97
N SER A 154 1.13 6.91 6.04
CA SER A 154 0.70 6.73 7.42
C SER A 154 -0.57 7.53 7.74
N ALA A 155 -0.64 8.80 7.32
CA ALA A 155 -1.83 9.61 7.49
C ALA A 155 -3.04 9.04 6.71
N ILE A 156 -2.82 8.52 5.49
CA ILE A 156 -3.88 7.83 4.74
C ILE A 156 -4.34 6.58 5.48
N LEU A 157 -3.43 5.80 6.08
CA LEU A 157 -3.79 4.63 6.87
C LEU A 157 -4.63 5.01 8.09
N SER A 158 -4.22 6.03 8.85
CA SER A 158 -4.99 6.52 10.01
C SER A 158 -6.42 6.89 9.61
N VAL A 159 -6.58 7.71 8.55
CA VAL A 159 -7.92 8.07 8.02
C VAL A 159 -8.68 6.83 7.55
N ALA A 160 -8.05 5.92 6.83
CA ALA A 160 -8.71 4.73 6.32
C ALA A 160 -9.15 3.78 7.46
N CYS A 161 -8.35 3.66 8.52
CA CYS A 161 -8.69 2.90 9.72
C CYS A 161 -9.92 3.50 10.42
N GLN A 162 -9.93 4.82 10.64
CA GLN A 162 -11.07 5.53 11.21
C GLN A 162 -12.35 5.31 10.37
N VAL A 163 -12.26 5.52 9.06
CA VAL A 163 -13.39 5.34 8.13
C VAL A 163 -13.90 3.90 8.16
N LEU A 164 -12.99 2.91 8.15
CA LEU A 164 -13.40 1.51 8.18
C LEU A 164 -14.01 1.11 9.52
N ALA A 165 -13.54 1.68 10.63
CA ALA A 165 -14.11 1.47 11.96
C ALA A 165 -15.56 1.98 12.03
N GLU A 166 -15.81 3.21 11.56
CA GLU A 166 -17.15 3.82 11.50
C GLU A 166 -18.10 2.99 10.61
N ILE A 167 -17.63 2.54 9.43
CA ILE A 167 -18.39 1.60 8.58
C ILE A 167 -18.70 0.32 9.36
N GLY A 168 -17.73 -0.17 10.14
CA GLY A 168 -17.87 -1.36 10.97
C GLY A 168 -18.98 -1.24 12.00
N GLU A 169 -19.06 -0.10 12.70
CA GLU A 169 -20.13 0.20 13.65
C GLU A 169 -21.49 0.27 12.96
N ASP A 170 -21.60 1.07 11.90
CA ASP A 170 -22.84 1.27 11.13
C ASP A 170 -23.42 -0.05 10.60
N HIS A 171 -22.54 -0.97 10.20
CA HIS A 171 -22.91 -2.25 9.56
C HIS A 171 -22.73 -3.47 10.49
N LYS A 172 -22.64 -3.24 11.81
CA LYS A 172 -22.62 -4.28 12.87
C LYS A 172 -21.55 -5.35 12.64
N ARG A 173 -20.35 -4.91 12.29
CA ARG A 173 -19.17 -5.77 12.13
C ARG A 173 -18.62 -6.19 13.51
N PRO A 174 -17.75 -7.21 13.60
CA PRO A 174 -17.22 -7.67 14.88
C PRO A 174 -16.58 -6.54 15.68
N HIS A 175 -16.96 -6.39 16.95
CA HIS A 175 -16.43 -5.34 17.83
C HIS A 175 -14.91 -5.43 18.02
N SER A 176 -14.32 -6.61 17.93
CA SER A 176 -12.86 -6.78 17.96
C SER A 176 -12.19 -6.08 16.78
N ASP A 177 -12.72 -6.24 15.57
CA ASP A 177 -12.16 -5.60 14.38
C ASP A 177 -12.30 -4.08 14.46
N VAL A 178 -13.46 -3.58 14.89
CA VAL A 178 -13.70 -2.14 15.07
C VAL A 178 -12.72 -1.54 16.08
N ARG A 179 -12.50 -2.21 17.22
CA ARG A 179 -11.54 -1.76 18.23
C ARG A 179 -10.11 -1.75 17.70
N ASP A 180 -9.70 -2.79 16.98
CA ASP A 180 -8.36 -2.85 16.37
C ASP A 180 -8.19 -1.68 15.36
N LEU A 181 -9.21 -1.41 14.53
CA LEU A 181 -9.20 -0.31 13.57
C LEU A 181 -9.07 1.05 14.24
N TYR A 182 -9.83 1.34 15.29
CA TYR A 182 -9.65 2.58 16.06
C TYR A 182 -8.26 2.68 16.70
N SER A 183 -7.76 1.58 17.25
CA SER A 183 -6.41 1.54 17.83
C SER A 183 -5.32 1.86 16.81
N TRP A 184 -5.47 1.45 15.55
CA TRP A 184 -4.53 1.80 14.48
C TRP A 184 -4.76 3.19 13.91
N ALA A 185 -5.95 3.77 14.07
CA ALA A 185 -6.25 5.14 13.64
C ALA A 185 -5.59 6.19 14.55
N ASP A 186 -5.55 5.91 15.86
CA ASP A 186 -5.05 6.80 16.91
C ASP A 186 -3.51 6.76 17.08
N ARG A 187 -2.84 5.82 16.43
CA ARG A 187 -1.38 5.64 16.50
C ARG A 187 -0.65 6.59 15.55
#